data_AF-A0A820C5Z3-F1
#
_entry.id   AF-A0A820C5Z3-F1
#
_cell.length_a   1.000
_cell.length_b   1.000
_cell.length_c   1.000
_cell.angle_alpha   90.00
_cell.angle_beta   90.00
_cell.angle_gamma   90.00
#
_symmetry.space_group_name_H-M   'P 1'
#
loop_
_entity.id
_entity.type
_entity.pdbx_description
1 polymer ?
#
loop_
_entity_poly.entity_id
_entity_poly.type
_entity_poly.pdbx_seq_one_letter_code
_entity_poly.pdbx_strand_id
1 'polypeptide(L)'
;MARAFIIRLLIFVILLGNIVGLNLTEYLSAVEYLTLNEDFVEEYTKWSLEVFSQPHYLYDWSPQPFPCSTKEMRSSEVPTSVHALRPGDIQCVAALGDSLTAGMGAKAITPIGVLLENRGVVWSIGGDYTYQKILTLPNILRLYNSKLKGFSTKTSISFLNGQNAKHNGLNVAKSGARSYHMVDQADLLLDRLKNKELCNWNNDWKLITFFIG
;
A
#
# COMPACT_ATOMS: atom_id res chain seq x y z
N MET A 1 -29.79 7.81 -23.61
CA MET A 1 -28.50 7.95 -24.33
C MET A 1 -27.37 7.67 -23.34
N ALA A 2 -26.97 6.40 -23.19
CA ALA A 2 -25.91 6.00 -22.27
C ALA A 2 -24.55 6.34 -22.91
N ARG A 3 -23.89 7.40 -22.45
CA ARG A 3 -22.51 7.68 -22.85
C ARG A 3 -21.61 6.64 -22.19
N ALA A 4 -20.96 5.80 -22.99
CA ALA A 4 -19.87 4.95 -22.53
C ALA A 4 -18.74 5.87 -22.04
N PHE A 5 -18.57 5.99 -20.73
CA PHE A 5 -17.45 6.72 -20.15
C PHE A 5 -16.24 5.77 -20.13
N ILE A 6 -15.21 6.10 -20.92
CA ILE A 6 -13.93 5.39 -20.86
C ILE A 6 -13.22 5.84 -19.58
N ILE A 7 -13.23 5.00 -18.57
CA ILE A 7 -12.51 5.23 -17.32
C ILE A 7 -11.03 4.89 -17.55
N ARG A 8 -10.15 5.83 -17.20
CA ARG A 8 -8.72 5.77 -17.42
C ARG A 8 -8.01 5.02 -16.29
N LEU A 9 -7.78 3.72 -16.49
CA LEU A 9 -7.26 2.79 -15.49
C LEU A 9 -6.03 2.05 -15.99
N LEU A 10 -5.05 1.91 -15.10
CA LEU A 10 -3.99 0.91 -15.21
C LEU A 10 -4.08 0.00 -13.98
N ILE A 11 -4.28 -1.31 -14.20
CA ILE A 11 -4.38 -2.30 -13.13
C ILE A 11 -3.15 -3.21 -13.20
N PHE A 12 -2.43 -3.31 -12.08
CA PHE A 12 -1.36 -4.30 -11.92
C PHE A 12 -1.88 -5.42 -11.02
N VAL A 13 -1.93 -6.64 -11.57
CA VAL A 13 -2.45 -7.83 -10.88
C VAL A 13 -1.29 -8.78 -10.59
N ILE A 14 -1.09 -9.10 -9.31
CA ILE A 14 -0.23 -10.20 -8.88
C ILE A 14 -1.10 -11.20 -8.11
N LEU A 15 -1.01 -12.47 -8.47
CA LEU A 15 -1.64 -13.58 -7.77
C LEU A 15 -0.53 -14.50 -7.27
N LEU A 16 -0.44 -14.69 -5.96
CA LEU A 16 0.35 -15.78 -5.37
C LEU A 16 -0.62 -16.95 -5.12
N GLY A 17 -0.14 -18.18 -5.28
CA GLY A 17 -0.96 -19.39 -5.40
C GLY A 17 -1.87 -19.69 -4.19
N ASN A 18 -2.57 -20.82 -4.23
CA ASN A 18 -3.57 -21.22 -3.22
C ASN A 18 -2.97 -21.33 -1.81
N ILE A 19 -2.95 -20.24 -1.05
CA ILE A 19 -2.68 -20.25 0.39
C ILE A 19 -4.04 -20.31 1.09
N VAL A 20 -4.17 -21.28 2.00
CA VAL A 20 -5.33 -21.35 2.90
C VAL A 20 -5.32 -20.06 3.72
N GLY A 21 -6.26 -19.14 3.44
CA GLY A 21 -6.24 -17.83 4.10
C GLY A 21 -6.28 -17.97 5.62
N LEU A 22 -5.51 -17.13 6.32
CA LEU A 22 -5.32 -17.17 7.78
C LEU A 22 -6.62 -17.41 8.56
N ASN A 23 -6.63 -18.39 9.47
CA ASN A 23 -7.64 -18.45 10.54
C ASN A 23 -7.28 -17.36 11.56
N LEU A 24 -8.08 -16.29 11.59
CA LEU A 24 -7.79 -15.13 12.44
C LEU A 24 -7.78 -15.49 13.93
N THR A 25 -8.62 -16.43 14.38
CA THR A 25 -8.66 -16.84 15.78
C THR A 25 -7.39 -17.59 16.17
N GLU A 26 -6.96 -18.56 15.38
CA GLU A 26 -5.70 -19.28 15.62
C GLU A 26 -4.50 -18.34 15.59
N TYR A 27 -4.50 -17.37 14.66
CA TYR A 27 -3.45 -16.36 14.58
C TYR A 27 -3.39 -15.47 15.81
N LEU A 28 -4.54 -14.96 16.27
CA LEU A 28 -4.60 -14.13 17.48
C LEU A 28 -4.18 -14.92 18.73
N SER A 29 -4.61 -16.19 18.84
CA SER A 29 -4.17 -17.07 19.93
C SER A 29 -2.66 -17.34 19.89
N ALA A 30 -2.08 -17.52 18.70
CA ALA A 30 -0.63 -17.68 18.56
C ALA A 30 0.12 -16.40 18.97
N VAL A 31 -0.37 -15.23 18.56
CA VAL A 31 0.22 -13.93 18.95
C VAL A 31 0.12 -13.70 20.45
N GLU A 32 -1.02 -14.02 21.06
CA GLU A 32 -1.21 -13.96 22.51
C GLU A 32 -0.22 -14.89 23.23
N TYR A 33 -0.14 -16.15 22.82
CA TYR A 33 0.79 -17.14 23.38
C TYR A 33 2.25 -16.65 23.32
N LEU A 34 2.69 -16.14 22.17
CA LEU A 34 4.04 -15.63 22.00
C LEU A 34 4.30 -14.33 22.79
N THR A 35 3.28 -13.48 22.95
CA THR A 35 3.40 -12.22 23.69
C THR A 35 3.53 -12.45 25.20
N LEU A 36 2.94 -13.54 25.72
CA LEU A 36 3.02 -13.91 27.14
C LEU A 36 4.31 -14.66 27.51
N ASN A 37 5.15 -15.02 26.54
CA ASN A 37 6.43 -15.67 26.78
C ASN A 37 7.54 -14.61 26.85
N GLU A 38 7.98 -14.27 28.06
CA GLU A 38 8.97 -13.20 28.30
C GLU A 38 10.32 -13.47 27.60
N ASP A 39 10.83 -14.70 27.68
CA ASP A 39 12.09 -15.10 27.04
C ASP A 39 12.00 -14.91 25.52
N PHE A 40 10.89 -15.33 24.91
CA PHE A 40 10.67 -15.15 23.47
C PHE A 40 10.56 -13.68 23.09
N VAL A 41 9.84 -12.88 23.86
CA VAL A 41 9.69 -11.44 23.59
C VAL A 41 11.04 -10.75 23.66
N GLU A 42 11.87 -11.06 24.66
CA GLU A 42 13.21 -10.49 24.79
C GLU A 42 14.09 -10.88 23.61
N GLU A 43 14.18 -12.17 23.30
CA GLU A 43 15.01 -12.69 22.20
C GLU A 43 14.56 -12.13 20.85
N TYR A 44 13.25 -12.15 20.57
CA TYR A 44 12.69 -11.61 19.33
C TYR A 44 12.90 -10.11 19.20
N THR A 45 12.72 -9.35 20.28
CA THR A 45 12.93 -7.90 20.26
C THR A 45 14.40 -7.57 20.02
N LYS A 46 15.31 -8.26 20.70
CA LYS A 46 16.75 -8.11 20.51
C LYS A 46 17.15 -8.46 19.07
N TRP A 47 16.74 -9.62 18.58
CA TRP A 47 16.99 -10.04 17.20
C TRP A 47 16.42 -9.03 16.19
N SER A 48 15.19 -8.57 16.39
CA SER A 48 14.55 -7.59 15.52
C SER A 48 15.35 -6.29 15.52
N LEU A 49 15.74 -5.78 16.69
CA LEU A 49 16.56 -4.58 16.78
C LEU A 49 17.91 -4.75 16.11
N GLU A 50 18.59 -5.90 16.29
CA GLU A 50 19.84 -6.20 15.61
C GLU A 50 19.67 -6.18 14.08
N VAL A 51 18.61 -6.81 13.57
CA VAL A 51 18.28 -6.83 12.14
C VAL A 51 17.97 -5.41 11.62
N PHE A 52 17.07 -4.68 12.27
CA PHE A 52 16.61 -3.36 11.82
C PHE A 52 17.59 -2.22 12.11
N SER A 53 18.58 -2.42 13.01
CA SER A 53 19.65 -1.46 13.30
C SER A 53 20.88 -1.65 12.43
N GLN A 54 20.97 -2.74 11.66
CA GLN A 54 22.07 -2.89 10.73
C GLN A 54 22.09 -1.73 9.74
N PRO A 55 23.27 -1.12 9.47
CA PRO A 55 23.38 0.07 8.62
C PRO A 55 22.61 -0.11 7.30
N HIS A 56 22.74 -1.28 6.69
CA HIS A 56 22.21 -1.58 5.36
C HIS A 56 20.78 -2.12 5.32
N TYR A 57 20.12 -2.40 6.47
CA TYR A 57 18.84 -3.11 6.44
C TYR A 57 17.66 -2.20 6.08
N LEU A 58 17.73 -0.90 6.41
CA LEU A 58 16.67 0.05 6.05
C LEU A 58 17.15 1.38 5.45
N TYR A 59 18.36 1.87 5.77
CA TYR A 59 18.65 3.30 5.58
C TYR A 59 20.05 3.69 5.12
N ASP A 60 21.01 2.77 4.98
CA ASP A 60 22.31 3.09 4.40
C ASP A 60 22.33 2.84 2.89
N TRP A 61 21.51 3.61 2.19
CA TRP A 61 21.81 4.00 0.83
C TRP A 61 22.33 5.42 0.93
N SER A 62 23.64 5.61 0.74
CA SER A 62 24.15 6.94 0.33
C SER A 62 23.16 7.45 -0.72
N PRO A 63 22.50 8.61 -0.52
CA PRO A 63 21.37 9.01 -1.33
C PRO A 63 21.84 9.20 -2.76
N GLN A 64 21.80 8.13 -3.56
CA GLN A 64 22.16 8.26 -4.95
C GLN A 64 21.04 9.05 -5.60
N PRO A 65 21.39 9.92 -6.54
CA PRO A 65 20.38 10.54 -7.36
C PRO A 65 19.49 9.45 -7.96
N PHE A 66 18.19 9.72 -8.00
CA PHE A 66 17.24 8.81 -8.64
C PHE A 66 17.74 8.52 -10.07
N PRO A 67 17.87 7.24 -10.47
CA PRO A 67 18.62 6.88 -11.68
C PRO A 67 17.92 7.27 -12.99
N CYS A 68 16.66 7.71 -12.92
CA CYS A 68 15.87 8.09 -14.09
C CYS A 68 15.65 9.60 -14.15
N SER A 69 15.61 10.17 -15.36
CA SER A 69 15.22 11.57 -15.55
C SER A 69 13.80 11.81 -15.04
N THR A 70 13.61 12.87 -14.25
CA THR A 70 12.29 13.31 -13.78
C THR A 70 11.74 14.49 -14.59
N LYS A 71 12.52 15.05 -15.52
CA LYS A 71 12.12 16.18 -16.38
C LYS A 71 11.18 15.70 -17.48
N GLU A 72 10.15 16.50 -17.77
CA GLU A 72 9.22 16.29 -18.90
C GLU A 72 8.44 14.95 -18.87
N MET A 73 8.37 14.31 -17.70
CA MET A 73 7.67 13.04 -17.49
C MET A 73 6.16 13.21 -17.26
N ARG A 74 5.64 14.43 -17.39
CA ARG A 74 4.22 14.75 -17.44
C ARG A 74 3.90 15.28 -18.82
N SER A 75 2.82 14.80 -19.41
CA SER A 75 2.35 15.25 -20.71
C SER A 75 1.80 16.67 -20.64
N SER A 76 1.93 17.44 -21.72
CA SER A 76 1.36 18.78 -21.83
C SER A 76 -0.17 18.76 -21.78
N GLU A 77 -0.78 17.70 -22.29
CA GLU A 77 -2.21 17.41 -22.23
C GLU A 77 -2.46 16.06 -21.58
N VAL A 78 -3.61 15.91 -20.90
CA VAL A 78 -3.93 14.66 -20.18
C VAL A 78 -4.24 13.57 -21.21
N PRO A 79 -3.41 12.51 -21.31
CA PRO A 79 -3.52 11.53 -22.40
C PRO A 79 -4.82 10.75 -22.34
N THR A 80 -5.41 10.43 -23.49
CA THR A 80 -6.67 9.66 -23.58
C THR A 80 -6.46 8.16 -23.60
N SER A 81 -5.23 7.70 -23.86
CA SER A 81 -4.86 6.30 -23.97
C SER A 81 -3.70 5.96 -23.05
N VAL A 82 -3.70 4.73 -22.52
CA VAL A 82 -2.60 4.21 -21.68
C VAL A 82 -1.28 4.15 -22.43
N HIS A 83 -1.30 4.02 -23.76
CA HIS A 83 -0.09 4.01 -24.59
C HIS A 83 0.65 5.36 -24.64
N ALA A 84 -0.05 6.45 -24.34
CA ALA A 84 0.53 7.79 -24.24
C ALA A 84 0.75 8.23 -22.79
N LEU A 85 0.42 7.37 -21.82
CA LEU A 85 0.49 7.69 -20.40
C LEU A 85 1.93 7.77 -19.93
N ARG A 86 2.30 8.88 -19.29
CA ARG A 86 3.61 9.04 -18.63
C ARG A 86 3.46 8.94 -17.12
N PRO A 87 4.53 8.64 -16.36
CA PRO A 87 4.45 8.55 -14.90
C PRO A 87 3.91 9.81 -14.22
N GLY A 88 4.25 11.00 -14.75
CA GLY A 88 3.77 12.29 -14.23
C GLY A 88 2.30 12.57 -14.52
N ASP A 89 1.67 11.79 -15.40
CA ASP A 89 0.25 11.87 -15.74
C ASP A 89 -0.64 11.07 -14.79
N ILE A 90 -0.09 10.27 -13.88
CA ILE A 90 -0.87 9.54 -12.86
C ILE A 90 -1.20 10.49 -11.71
N GLN A 91 -2.49 10.71 -11.42
CA GLN A 91 -2.90 11.60 -10.32
C GLN A 91 -3.14 10.85 -9.03
N CYS A 92 -3.58 9.60 -9.10
CA CYS A 92 -4.05 8.87 -7.94
C CYS A 92 -3.54 7.43 -7.97
N VAL A 93 -3.11 6.94 -6.82
CA VAL A 93 -2.85 5.52 -6.58
C VAL A 93 -3.94 4.94 -5.69
N ALA A 94 -4.30 3.69 -5.92
CA ALA A 94 -5.24 2.92 -5.11
C ALA A 94 -4.78 1.47 -4.99
N ALA A 95 -5.27 0.78 -3.96
CA ALA A 95 -4.92 -0.61 -3.73
C ALA A 95 -6.04 -1.40 -3.08
N LEU A 96 -6.19 -2.66 -3.51
CA LEU A 96 -7.02 -3.67 -2.86
C LEU A 96 -6.22 -4.98 -2.71
N GLY A 97 -6.57 -5.76 -1.70
CA GLY A 97 -5.79 -6.95 -1.32
C GLY A 97 -6.03 -7.46 0.09
N ASP A 98 -5.06 -8.22 0.58
CA ASP A 98 -5.02 -8.81 1.93
C ASP A 98 -4.07 -8.06 2.90
N SER A 99 -3.56 -8.78 3.90
CA SER A 99 -2.59 -8.35 4.89
C SER A 99 -1.28 -7.83 4.30
N LEU A 100 -0.84 -8.33 3.15
CA LEU A 100 0.37 -7.85 2.46
C LEU A 100 0.15 -6.42 1.95
N THR A 101 -1.00 -6.16 1.35
CA THR A 101 -1.38 -4.82 0.88
C THR A 101 -1.75 -3.88 2.03
N ALA A 102 -2.18 -4.43 3.17
CA ALA A 102 -2.36 -3.67 4.41
C ALA A 102 -1.04 -3.42 5.17
N GLY A 103 0.04 -4.13 4.87
CA GLY A 103 1.32 -4.01 5.56
C GLY A 103 1.27 -4.53 7.00
N MET A 104 0.50 -5.59 7.24
CA MET A 104 0.40 -6.22 8.55
C MET A 104 1.77 -6.68 9.04
N GLY A 105 2.21 -6.17 10.18
CA GLY A 105 3.49 -6.48 10.81
C GLY A 105 4.74 -5.99 10.07
N ALA A 106 4.62 -5.12 9.05
CA ALA A 106 5.77 -4.69 8.26
C ALA A 106 6.84 -3.91 9.05
N LYS A 107 6.49 -3.40 10.23
CA LYS A 107 7.40 -2.75 11.19
C LYS A 107 7.40 -3.43 12.57
N ALA A 108 6.95 -4.67 12.66
CA ALA A 108 6.85 -5.37 13.94
C ALA A 108 8.25 -5.64 14.50
N ILE A 109 8.48 -5.19 15.73
CA ILE A 109 9.67 -5.52 16.55
C ILE A 109 9.29 -6.33 17.80
N THR A 110 7.99 -6.53 18.03
CA THR A 110 7.44 -7.36 19.09
C THR A 110 6.37 -8.27 18.50
N PRO A 111 6.06 -9.40 19.16
CA PRO A 111 5.02 -10.32 18.69
C PRO A 111 3.66 -9.65 18.54
N ILE A 112 3.25 -8.83 19.50
CA ILE A 112 1.99 -8.06 19.41
C ILE A 112 2.00 -7.04 18.26
N GLY A 113 3.19 -6.54 17.88
CA GLY A 113 3.36 -5.58 16.79
C GLY A 113 2.94 -6.12 15.42
N VAL A 114 2.87 -7.44 15.24
CA VAL A 114 2.41 -8.06 13.98
C VAL A 114 0.95 -7.75 13.68
N LEU A 115 0.16 -7.37 14.69
CA LEU A 115 -1.26 -7.00 14.54
C LEU A 115 -1.46 -5.57 14.00
N LEU A 116 -0.38 -4.82 13.81
CA LEU A 116 -0.43 -3.45 13.29
C LEU A 116 -0.35 -3.46 11.76
N GLU A 117 -1.18 -2.67 11.10
CA GLU A 117 -1.13 -2.45 9.65
C GLU A 117 -0.30 -1.21 9.34
N ASN A 118 0.92 -1.41 8.83
CA ASN A 118 1.81 -0.34 8.43
C ASN A 118 1.61 0.04 6.96
N ARG A 119 0.40 0.42 6.57
CA ARG A 119 0.03 0.73 5.18
C ARG A 119 0.95 1.78 4.55
N GLY A 120 1.46 2.73 5.34
CA GLY A 120 2.36 3.77 4.88
C GLY A 120 3.70 3.29 4.30
N VAL A 121 4.13 2.05 4.60
CA VAL A 121 5.42 1.51 4.14
C VAL A 121 5.28 0.39 3.10
N VAL A 122 4.06 0.03 2.72
CA VAL A 122 3.79 -1.04 1.75
C VAL A 122 4.26 -0.61 0.35
N TRP A 123 4.92 -1.52 -0.38
CA TRP A 123 5.50 -1.23 -1.68
C TRP A 123 4.48 -0.68 -2.70
N SER A 124 3.22 -1.15 -2.65
CA SER A 124 2.21 -0.86 -3.68
C SER A 124 1.51 0.49 -3.50
N ILE A 125 1.35 0.97 -2.26
CA ILE A 125 0.55 2.18 -1.96
C ILE A 125 1.06 3.02 -0.78
N GLY A 126 2.13 2.61 -0.11
CA GLY A 126 2.71 3.37 0.99
C GLY A 126 3.33 4.69 0.52
N GLY A 127 3.14 5.75 1.28
CA GLY A 127 3.67 7.10 1.01
C GLY A 127 4.45 7.71 2.18
N ASP A 128 4.80 6.92 3.19
CA ASP A 128 5.63 7.39 4.30
C ASP A 128 7.07 7.68 3.80
N TYR A 129 7.64 8.78 4.31
CA TYR A 129 8.98 9.27 3.97
C TYR A 129 9.22 9.46 2.45
N THR A 130 10.47 9.47 2.00
CA THR A 130 10.90 9.63 0.60
C THR A 130 11.29 8.29 -0.01
N TYR A 131 11.49 8.22 -1.33
CA TYR A 131 11.90 6.97 -2.00
C TYR A 131 13.25 6.43 -1.50
N GLN A 132 14.17 7.31 -1.11
CA GLN A 132 15.48 6.90 -0.57
C GLN A 132 15.33 6.22 0.79
N LYS A 133 14.31 6.60 1.55
CA LYS A 133 14.07 6.09 2.89
C LYS A 133 13.17 4.87 2.89
N ILE A 134 12.10 4.90 2.10
CA ILE A 134 11.21 3.76 1.90
C ILE A 134 10.89 3.67 0.41
N LEU A 135 11.34 2.60 -0.21
CA LEU A 135 11.10 2.36 -1.62
C LEU A 135 9.67 1.83 -1.81
N THR A 136 8.77 2.73 -2.20
CA THR A 136 7.41 2.38 -2.60
C THR A 136 7.11 2.96 -3.97
N LEU A 137 6.15 2.35 -4.66
CA LEU A 137 5.64 2.82 -5.93
C LEU A 137 5.14 4.28 -5.85
N PRO A 138 4.34 4.69 -4.84
CA PRO A 138 3.97 6.10 -4.70
C PRO A 138 5.14 7.03 -4.39
N ASN A 139 6.15 6.58 -3.63
CA ASN A 139 7.34 7.40 -3.34
C ASN A 139 8.15 7.69 -4.61
N ILE A 140 8.23 6.71 -5.53
CA ILE A 140 8.81 6.89 -6.86
C ILE A 140 7.93 7.80 -7.72
N LEU A 141 6.61 7.54 -7.80
CA LEU A 141 5.69 8.33 -8.62
C LEU A 141 5.63 9.81 -8.22
N ARG A 142 5.82 10.12 -6.93
CA ARG A 142 5.90 11.52 -6.45
C ARG A 142 7.11 12.28 -6.99
N LEU A 143 8.16 11.60 -7.48
CA LEU A 143 9.27 12.24 -8.19
C LEU A 143 8.84 12.77 -9.57
N TYR A 144 7.84 12.16 -10.18
CA TYR A 144 7.29 12.57 -11.48
C TYR A 144 6.04 13.46 -11.35
N ASN A 145 5.26 13.27 -10.28
CA ASN A 145 4.10 14.08 -9.94
C ASN A 145 4.03 14.33 -8.43
N SER A 146 4.52 15.49 -7.98
CA SER A 146 4.48 15.89 -6.56
C SER A 146 3.06 16.06 -5.99
N LYS A 147 2.03 16.15 -6.84
CA LYS A 147 0.62 16.25 -6.46
C LYS A 147 -0.11 14.90 -6.46
N LEU A 148 0.62 13.77 -6.51
CA LEU A 148 0.02 12.43 -6.42
C LEU A 148 -0.82 12.31 -5.14
N LYS A 149 -1.98 11.64 -5.24
CA LYS A 149 -2.92 11.43 -4.15
C LYS A 149 -3.26 9.94 -3.97
N GLY A 150 -3.95 9.62 -2.88
CA GLY A 150 -4.50 8.28 -2.62
C GLY A 150 -3.55 7.29 -1.94
N PHE A 151 -2.26 7.63 -1.80
CA PHE A 151 -1.31 6.81 -1.05
C PHE A 151 -1.66 6.74 0.44
N SER A 152 -1.29 5.63 1.08
CA SER A 152 -1.44 5.44 2.51
C SER A 152 -0.28 6.08 3.29
N THR A 153 -0.55 6.48 4.52
CA THR A 153 0.46 6.98 5.47
C THR A 153 0.19 6.39 6.84
N LYS A 154 1.21 6.40 7.71
CA LYS A 154 1.11 5.98 9.11
C LYS A 154 0.76 4.49 9.29
N THR A 155 0.74 4.12 10.56
CA THR A 155 0.31 2.81 11.05
C THR A 155 -1.13 2.89 11.54
N SER A 156 -1.91 1.86 11.27
CA SER A 156 -3.24 1.64 11.86
C SER A 156 -3.29 0.31 12.62
N ILE A 157 -4.32 0.11 13.43
CA ILE A 157 -4.55 -1.17 14.12
C ILE A 157 -5.61 -1.92 13.32
N SER A 158 -5.26 -3.12 12.82
CA SER A 158 -6.08 -3.94 11.90
C SER A 158 -7.56 -3.99 12.28
N PHE A 159 -7.87 -4.14 13.57
CA PHE A 159 -9.22 -4.47 14.05
C PHE A 159 -10.01 -3.29 14.62
N LEU A 160 -9.34 -2.19 15.01
CA LEU A 160 -9.99 -1.06 15.71
C LEU A 160 -10.42 0.06 14.76
N ASN A 161 -9.57 0.39 13.78
CA ASN A 161 -9.81 1.54 12.88
C ASN A 161 -10.08 1.11 11.43
N GLY A 162 -9.85 -0.17 11.12
CA GLY A 162 -10.14 -0.80 9.84
C GLY A 162 -9.69 0.01 8.62
N GLN A 163 -10.45 -0.14 7.53
CA GLN A 163 -10.17 0.53 6.26
C GLN A 163 -10.55 2.02 6.26
N ASN A 164 -11.25 2.53 7.26
CA ASN A 164 -11.92 3.85 7.23
C ASN A 164 -11.06 5.00 7.76
N ALA A 165 -9.86 4.73 8.26
CA ALA A 165 -8.98 5.78 8.73
C ALA A 165 -8.51 6.67 7.55
N LYS A 166 -8.59 8.00 7.71
CA LYS A 166 -8.19 8.97 6.68
C LYS A 166 -6.78 8.74 6.14
N HIS A 167 -5.87 8.27 6.98
CA HIS A 167 -4.48 8.00 6.61
C HIS A 167 -4.31 6.75 5.75
N ASN A 168 -5.33 5.90 5.59
CA ASN A 168 -5.29 4.76 4.67
C ASN A 168 -5.33 5.20 3.20
N GLY A 169 -5.78 6.42 2.90
CA GLY A 169 -5.96 6.88 1.52
C GLY A 169 -6.95 5.99 0.76
N LEU A 170 -6.55 5.54 -0.43
CA LEU A 170 -7.32 4.65 -1.29
C LEU A 170 -6.86 3.18 -1.18
N ASN A 171 -6.20 2.82 -0.07
CA ASN A 171 -5.93 1.43 0.26
C ASN A 171 -7.15 0.83 0.99
N VAL A 172 -7.89 -0.03 0.27
CA VAL A 172 -9.06 -0.77 0.78
C VAL A 172 -8.73 -2.23 1.08
N ALA A 173 -7.44 -2.60 1.10
CA ALA A 173 -7.04 -3.94 1.48
C ALA A 173 -7.52 -4.29 2.90
N LYS A 174 -7.78 -5.57 3.14
CA LYS A 174 -8.24 -6.06 4.45
C LYS A 174 -7.40 -7.26 4.85
N SER A 175 -6.74 -7.18 5.99
CA SER A 175 -6.03 -8.33 6.56
C SER A 175 -6.97 -9.54 6.70
N GLY A 176 -6.51 -10.71 6.27
CA GLY A 176 -7.32 -11.94 6.21
C GLY A 176 -8.32 -12.02 5.04
N ALA A 177 -8.32 -11.05 4.12
CA ALA A 177 -9.10 -11.15 2.90
C ALA A 177 -8.65 -12.35 2.04
N ARG A 178 -9.54 -12.76 1.16
CA ARG A 178 -9.39 -13.86 0.20
C ARG A 178 -9.99 -13.39 -1.12
N SER A 179 -9.77 -14.13 -2.20
CA SER A 179 -10.24 -13.78 -3.54
C SER A 179 -11.74 -13.40 -3.60
N TYR A 180 -12.61 -14.11 -2.88
CA TYR A 180 -14.05 -13.81 -2.89
C TYR A 180 -14.42 -12.47 -2.22
N HIS A 181 -13.55 -11.89 -1.40
CA HIS A 181 -13.76 -10.57 -0.80
C HIS A 181 -13.39 -9.41 -1.75
N MET A 182 -12.80 -9.70 -2.92
CA MET A 182 -12.29 -8.66 -3.82
C MET A 182 -13.40 -7.84 -4.47
N VAL A 183 -14.60 -8.41 -4.63
CA VAL A 183 -15.78 -7.69 -5.12
C VAL A 183 -16.18 -6.58 -4.13
N ASP A 184 -16.31 -6.92 -2.84
CA ASP A 184 -16.64 -5.94 -1.79
C ASP A 184 -15.60 -4.83 -1.68
N GLN A 185 -14.31 -5.17 -1.81
CA GLN A 185 -13.24 -4.16 -1.83
C GLN A 185 -13.29 -3.26 -3.07
N ALA A 186 -13.61 -3.81 -4.24
CA ALA A 186 -13.75 -3.04 -5.47
C ALA A 186 -14.91 -2.03 -5.38
N ASP A 187 -16.06 -2.44 -4.82
CA ASP A 187 -17.21 -1.56 -4.61
C ASP A 187 -16.86 -0.42 -3.64
N LEU A 188 -16.22 -0.74 -2.51
CA LEU A 188 -15.76 0.28 -1.56
C LEU A 188 -14.75 1.25 -2.18
N LEU A 189 -13.83 0.75 -3.01
CA LEU A 189 -12.87 1.61 -3.70
C LEU A 189 -13.56 2.53 -4.71
N LEU A 190 -14.56 2.01 -5.44
CA LEU A 190 -15.35 2.78 -6.38
C LEU A 190 -16.07 3.94 -5.67
N ASP A 191 -16.67 3.68 -4.51
CA ASP A 191 -17.34 4.71 -3.71
C ASP A 191 -16.37 5.79 -3.25
N ARG A 192 -15.17 5.40 -2.80
CA ARG A 192 -14.11 6.35 -2.41
C ARG A 192 -13.61 7.18 -3.60
N LEU A 193 -13.45 6.56 -4.76
CA LEU A 193 -12.97 7.24 -5.97
C LEU A 193 -14.01 8.20 -6.58
N LYS A 194 -15.30 7.93 -6.38
CA LYS A 194 -16.38 8.85 -6.77
C LYS A 194 -16.46 10.08 -5.86
N ASN A 195 -15.90 10.03 -4.66
CA ASN A 195 -15.74 11.20 -3.81
C ASN A 195 -14.60 12.11 -4.35
N LYS A 196 -14.97 13.32 -4.79
CA LYS A 196 -14.13 14.22 -5.61
C LYS A 196 -12.86 14.75 -4.91
N GLU A 197 -12.72 14.59 -3.61
CA GLU A 197 -11.59 15.19 -2.87
C GLU A 197 -10.22 14.60 -3.25
N LEU A 198 -10.21 13.31 -3.60
CA LEU A 198 -8.98 12.57 -3.87
C LEU A 198 -8.64 12.50 -5.36
N CYS A 199 -9.62 12.26 -6.22
CA CYS A 199 -9.38 12.08 -7.65
C CYS A 199 -10.58 12.54 -8.49
N ASN A 200 -10.35 13.16 -9.65
CA ASN A 200 -11.43 13.32 -10.62
C ASN A 200 -11.73 11.96 -11.26
N TRP A 201 -12.88 11.39 -10.93
CA TRP A 201 -13.32 10.08 -11.43
C TRP A 201 -13.17 9.91 -12.95
N ASN A 202 -13.60 10.90 -13.74
CA ASN A 202 -13.70 10.78 -15.21
C ASN A 202 -12.42 11.16 -15.95
N ASN A 203 -11.63 12.09 -15.41
CA ASN A 203 -10.55 12.73 -16.17
C ASN A 203 -9.15 12.32 -15.73
N ASP A 204 -8.97 12.00 -14.45
CA ASP A 204 -7.66 11.72 -13.88
C ASP A 204 -7.25 10.27 -14.13
N TRP A 205 -5.97 10.03 -14.41
CA TRP A 205 -5.44 8.67 -14.46
C TRP A 205 -5.24 8.12 -13.05
N LYS A 206 -5.68 6.88 -12.87
CA LYS A 206 -5.57 6.14 -11.61
C LYS A 206 -4.72 4.89 -11.85
N LEU A 207 -3.73 4.67 -10.99
CA LEU A 207 -2.99 3.41 -10.92
C LEU A 207 -3.56 2.59 -9.76
N ILE A 208 -4.15 1.43 -10.07
CA ILE A 208 -4.73 0.55 -9.06
C ILE A 208 -3.89 -0.72 -8.97
N THR A 209 -3.43 -1.03 -7.77
CA THR A 209 -2.76 -2.30 -7.49
C THR A 209 -3.76 -3.30 -6.91
N PHE A 210 -3.79 -4.50 -7.48
CA PHE A 210 -4.61 -5.60 -7.02
C PHE A 210 -3.65 -6.71 -6.60
N PHE A 211 -3.57 -6.98 -5.30
CA PHE A 211 -2.65 -7.98 -4.79
C PHE A 211 -3.28 -8.81 -3.67
N ILE A 212 -3.60 -10.06 -4.01
CA ILE A 212 -4.18 -11.07 -3.12
C ILE A 212 -3.32 -12.33 -3.21
N GLY A 213 -3.00 -12.92 -2.06
CA GLY A 213 -2.16 -14.10 -1.92
C GLY A 213 -2.57 -15.02 -0.78
#